data_AF-A0A398BKB6-F1
#
_entry.id   AF-A0A398BKB6-F1
#
_cell.length_a   1.000
_cell.length_b   1.000
_cell.length_c   1.000
_cell.angle_alpha   90.00
_cell.angle_beta   90.00
_cell.angle_gamma   90.00
#
_symmetry.space_group_name_H-M   'P 1'
#
loop_
_entity.id
_entity.type
_entity.pdbx_description
1 polymer ?
#
loop_
_entity_poly.entity_id
_entity_poly.type
_entity_poly.pdbx_seq_one_letter_code
_entity_poly.pdbx_strand_id
1 'polypeptide(L)'
;MIILDFQITSPFFKNHYDLIKRSISKKEEEVKNRACSFRSHLLPLFICFKKGGKTTMKLFEMMVNHKINQIKPDELLALASQYQVSLTQQEAIGITRLLAGQNINIFDPRQRQTVIGRIAGITGMNKAKQIENIFYQLTGSY
;
A
#
# COMPACT_ATOMS: atom_id res chain seq x y z
N MET A 1 -4.63 19.76 -5.46
CA MET A 1 -5.68 18.93 -6.10
C MET A 1 -5.13 18.34 -7.41
N ILE A 2 -4.02 17.59 -7.34
CA ILE A 2 -3.37 16.91 -8.50
C ILE A 2 -2.81 15.52 -8.09
N ILE A 3 -2.71 15.20 -6.79
CA ILE A 3 -2.05 13.97 -6.30
C ILE A 3 -2.99 12.75 -6.27
N LEU A 4 -4.31 12.93 -6.48
CA LEU A 4 -5.28 11.83 -6.39
C LEU A 4 -5.62 11.16 -7.74
N ASP A 5 -5.22 11.73 -8.88
CA ASP A 5 -5.59 11.20 -10.20
C ASP A 5 -4.61 10.17 -10.76
N PHE A 6 -3.43 10.02 -10.14
CA PHE A 6 -2.37 9.15 -10.67
C PHE A 6 -2.40 7.71 -10.13
N GLN A 7 -3.32 7.38 -9.22
CA GLN A 7 -3.42 6.04 -8.62
C GLN A 7 -4.00 4.95 -9.56
N ILE A 8 -4.36 5.27 -10.81
CA ILE A 8 -5.29 4.43 -11.57
C ILE A 8 -4.92 4.17 -13.04
N THR A 9 -3.64 3.87 -13.31
CA THR A 9 -3.21 3.41 -14.65
C THR A 9 -2.87 1.93 -14.74
N SER A 10 -2.66 1.22 -13.62
CA SER A 10 -2.65 -0.25 -13.67
C SER A 10 -4.10 -0.78 -13.64
N PRO A 11 -4.57 -1.48 -14.70
CA PRO A 11 -5.91 -2.09 -14.71
C PRO A 11 -6.11 -3.13 -13.60
N PHE A 12 -5.01 -3.65 -13.03
CA PHE A 12 -5.00 -4.65 -11.97
C PHE A 12 -5.58 -4.15 -10.63
N PHE A 13 -5.19 -2.95 -10.18
CA PHE A 13 -5.63 -2.41 -8.88
C PHE A 13 -6.92 -1.58 -8.96
N LYS A 14 -7.29 -1.10 -10.15
CA LYS A 14 -8.44 -0.20 -10.40
C LYS A 14 -9.77 -0.77 -9.89
N ASN A 15 -10.11 -2.00 -10.30
CA ASN A 15 -11.40 -2.61 -9.98
C ASN A 15 -11.57 -2.89 -8.47
N HIS A 16 -10.50 -3.36 -7.81
CA HIS A 16 -10.58 -3.70 -6.38
C HIS A 16 -10.53 -2.47 -5.48
N TYR A 17 -9.74 -1.45 -5.83
CA TYR A 17 -9.72 -0.18 -5.11
C TYR A 17 -11.09 0.50 -5.16
N ASP A 18 -11.76 0.51 -6.32
CA ASP A 18 -13.10 1.08 -6.47
C ASP A 18 -14.15 0.33 -5.64
N LEU A 19 -14.09 -1.00 -5.56
CA LEU A 19 -14.99 -1.79 -4.72
C LEU A 19 -14.76 -1.54 -3.22
N ILE A 20 -13.51 -1.41 -2.80
CA ILE A 20 -13.14 -1.10 -1.41
C ILE A 20 -13.56 0.34 -1.06
N LYS A 21 -13.29 1.31 -1.94
CA LYS A 21 -13.67 2.72 -1.77
C LYS A 21 -15.19 2.89 -1.64
N ARG A 22 -15.97 2.19 -2.48
CA ARG A 22 -17.44 2.16 -2.36
C ARG A 22 -17.92 1.55 -1.04
N SER A 23 -17.22 0.53 -0.53
CA SER A 23 -17.57 -0.13 0.73
C SER A 23 -17.23 0.73 1.95
N ILE A 24 -16.14 1.49 1.89
CA ILE A 24 -15.72 2.43 2.95
C ILE A 24 -16.65 3.64 2.98
N SER A 25 -16.96 4.25 1.83
CA SER A 25 -17.91 5.37 1.74
C SER A 25 -19.29 5.01 2.29
N LYS A 26 -19.79 3.79 2.02
CA LYS A 26 -21.05 3.31 2.63
C LYS A 26 -20.96 3.18 4.15
N LYS A 27 -19.84 2.71 4.70
CA LYS A 27 -19.65 2.59 6.16
C LYS A 27 -19.50 3.95 6.85
N GLU A 28 -18.84 4.91 6.21
CA GLU A 28 -18.71 6.28 6.75
C GLU A 28 -20.06 7.00 6.82
N GLU A 29 -20.93 6.83 5.82
CA GLU A 29 -22.30 7.35 5.83
C GLU A 29 -23.13 6.73 6.98
N GLU A 30 -22.96 5.43 7.22
CA GLU A 30 -23.68 4.69 8.26
C GLU A 30 -23.23 5.06 9.67
N VAL A 31 -21.92 5.30 9.87
CA VAL A 31 -21.36 5.77 11.15
C VAL A 31 -21.76 7.23 11.41
N LYS A 32 -21.79 8.09 10.39
CA LYS A 32 -22.24 9.47 10.48
C LYS A 32 -23.73 9.57 10.85
N ASN A 33 -24.57 8.68 10.30
CA ASN A 33 -25.99 8.61 10.66
C ASN A 33 -26.24 8.08 12.08
N ARG A 34 -25.37 7.19 12.60
CA ARG A 34 -25.46 6.76 14.02
C ARG A 34 -24.95 7.82 15.00
N ALA A 35 -23.99 8.65 14.61
CA ALA A 35 -23.46 9.71 15.46
C ALA A 35 -24.45 10.87 15.72
N CYS A 36 -25.47 11.05 14.87
CA CYS A 36 -26.50 12.07 15.07
C CYS A 36 -27.64 11.67 16.03
N SER A 37 -27.71 10.43 16.52
CA SER A 37 -28.81 9.99 17.40
C SER A 37 -28.53 10.14 18.91
N PHE A 38 -27.36 10.65 19.32
CA PHE A 38 -27.00 10.73 20.73
C PHE A 38 -26.51 12.12 21.12
N ARG A 39 -27.47 13.01 21.37
CA ARG A 39 -27.23 14.25 22.11
C ARG A 39 -28.29 14.37 23.19
N SER A 40 -27.93 14.09 24.44
CA SER A 40 -28.04 15.08 25.51
C SER A 40 -27.52 14.53 26.85
N HIS A 41 -26.84 15.41 27.57
CA HIS A 41 -26.41 15.37 28.97
C HIS A 41 -25.12 14.64 29.39
N LEU A 42 -24.18 15.48 29.85
CA LEU A 42 -23.05 15.27 30.78
C LEU A 42 -21.70 14.78 30.20
N LEU A 43 -20.72 15.71 30.22
CA LEU A 43 -19.26 15.46 30.28
C LEU A 43 -18.88 15.25 31.75
N PRO A 44 -17.82 14.46 32.11
CA PRO A 44 -16.46 14.73 31.64
C PRO A 44 -15.51 13.51 31.46
N LEU A 45 -14.32 13.81 30.92
CA LEU A 45 -13.06 13.06 31.01
C LEU A 45 -13.07 11.57 30.60
N PHE A 46 -12.91 11.32 29.30
CA PHE A 46 -12.14 10.16 28.85
C PHE A 46 -11.15 10.60 27.79
N ILE A 47 -9.86 10.45 28.09
CA ILE A 47 -8.79 10.43 27.08
C ILE A 47 -9.11 9.24 26.17
N CYS A 48 -9.78 9.52 25.06
CA CYS A 48 -10.03 8.52 24.04
C CYS A 48 -8.74 8.34 23.24
N PHE A 49 -7.77 7.59 23.79
CA PHE A 49 -6.63 7.10 23.01
C PHE A 49 -7.13 5.94 22.12
N LYS A 50 -7.94 6.27 21.12
CA LYS A 50 -8.18 5.37 19.99
C LYS A 50 -6.89 5.39 19.17
N LYS A 51 -5.95 4.50 19.49
CA LYS A 51 -4.97 4.04 18.50
C LYS A 51 -5.78 3.66 17.27
N GLY A 52 -5.63 4.43 16.20
CA GLY A 52 -6.26 4.20 14.92
C GLY A 52 -5.88 2.80 14.45
N GLY A 53 -6.77 1.85 14.67
CA GLY A 53 -6.69 0.53 14.08
C GLY A 53 -6.88 0.70 12.58
N LYS A 54 -5.77 0.85 11.87
CA LYS A 54 -5.74 0.91 10.42
C LYS A 54 -6.22 -0.44 9.91
N THR A 55 -7.52 -0.54 9.69
CA THR A 55 -8.16 -1.76 9.23
C THR A 55 -8.05 -1.75 7.70
N THR A 56 -6.85 -1.99 7.18
CA THR A 56 -6.75 -2.41 5.79
C THR A 56 -7.51 -3.73 5.68
N MET A 57 -8.38 -3.85 4.68
CA MET A 57 -9.12 -5.10 4.46
C MET A 57 -8.09 -6.22 4.25
N LYS A 58 -8.09 -7.28 5.08
CA LYS A 58 -7.13 -8.39 5.00
C LYS A 58 -6.99 -8.98 3.58
N LEU A 59 -8.06 -8.94 2.80
CA LEU A 59 -8.07 -9.36 1.40
C LEU A 59 -7.16 -8.51 0.51
N PHE A 60 -7.15 -7.19 0.69
CA PHE A 60 -6.28 -6.28 -0.06
C PHE A 60 -4.81 -6.56 0.23
N GLU A 61 -4.46 -6.72 1.50
CA GLU A 61 -3.09 -7.05 1.91
C GLU A 61 -2.64 -8.38 1.29
N MET A 62 -3.49 -9.40 1.33
CA MET A 62 -3.21 -10.70 0.74
C MET A 62 -3.00 -10.63 -0.78
N MET A 63 -3.85 -9.89 -1.50
CA MET A 63 -3.72 -9.72 -2.95
C MET A 63 -2.42 -8.98 -3.32
N VAL A 64 -2.11 -7.90 -2.62
CA VAL A 64 -0.88 -7.11 -2.87
C VAL A 64 0.36 -7.96 -2.54
N ASN A 65 0.39 -8.63 -1.40
CA ASN A 65 1.48 -9.52 -1.04
C ASN A 65 1.64 -10.64 -2.07
N HIS A 66 0.56 -11.28 -2.51
CA HIS A 66 0.62 -12.31 -3.54
C HIS A 66 1.21 -11.78 -4.85
N LYS A 67 0.78 -10.60 -5.30
CA LYS A 67 1.30 -9.98 -6.53
C LYS A 67 2.79 -9.66 -6.42
N ILE A 68 3.24 -9.10 -5.29
CA ILE A 68 4.67 -8.81 -5.05
C ILE A 68 5.51 -10.09 -5.04
N ASN A 69 5.01 -11.16 -4.42
CA ASN A 69 5.73 -12.45 -4.35
C ASN A 69 5.77 -13.21 -5.68
N GLN A 70 4.99 -12.80 -6.68
CA GLN A 70 4.86 -13.45 -8.00
C GLN A 70 5.18 -12.50 -9.15
N ILE A 71 5.74 -11.31 -8.87
CA ILE A 71 5.95 -10.27 -9.87
C ILE A 71 7.03 -10.69 -10.87
N LYS A 72 6.76 -10.48 -12.16
CA LYS A 72 7.71 -10.76 -13.25
C LYS A 72 8.59 -9.53 -13.56
N PRO A 73 9.80 -9.71 -14.12
CA PRO A 73 10.68 -8.59 -14.49
C PRO A 73 9.99 -7.52 -15.34
N ASP A 74 9.25 -7.93 -16.37
CA ASP A 74 8.58 -7.00 -17.29
C ASP A 74 7.43 -6.24 -16.62
N GLU A 75 6.71 -6.91 -15.72
CA GLU A 75 5.67 -6.28 -14.91
C GLU A 75 6.27 -5.26 -13.93
N LEU A 76 7.41 -5.59 -13.31
CA LEU A 76 8.13 -4.69 -12.42
C LEU A 76 8.64 -3.46 -13.17
N LEU A 77 9.14 -3.61 -14.40
CA LEU A 77 9.56 -2.48 -15.24
C LEU A 77 8.38 -1.59 -15.63
N ALA A 78 7.26 -2.18 -16.02
CA ALA A 78 6.04 -1.44 -16.33
C ALA A 78 5.54 -0.64 -15.12
N LEU A 79 5.57 -1.23 -13.92
CA LEU A 79 5.24 -0.51 -12.68
C LEU A 79 6.25 0.58 -12.36
N ALA A 80 7.55 0.29 -12.44
CA ALA A 80 8.59 1.28 -12.17
C ALA A 80 8.45 2.50 -13.10
N SER A 81 8.17 2.28 -14.38
CA SER A 81 7.88 3.35 -15.34
C SER A 81 6.66 4.18 -14.95
N GLN A 82 5.57 3.54 -14.49
CA GLN A 82 4.39 4.26 -13.99
C GLN A 82 4.76 5.20 -12.84
N TYR A 83 5.58 4.73 -11.89
CA TYR A 83 6.03 5.53 -10.74
C TYR A 83 7.27 6.38 -11.02
N GLN A 84 7.67 6.55 -12.29
CA GLN A 84 8.82 7.36 -12.72
C GLN A 84 10.16 6.90 -12.12
N VAL A 85 10.26 5.61 -11.77
CA VAL A 85 11.50 4.97 -11.30
C VAL A 85 12.20 4.33 -12.48
N SER A 86 13.44 4.78 -12.75
CA SER A 86 14.26 4.21 -13.81
C SER A 86 14.95 2.92 -13.34
N LEU A 87 14.47 1.78 -13.82
CA LEU A 87 15.08 0.47 -13.61
C LEU A 87 15.59 -0.12 -14.93
N THR A 88 16.73 -0.78 -14.88
CA THR A 88 17.25 -1.59 -15.99
C THR A 88 16.65 -2.99 -15.96
N GLN A 89 16.68 -3.70 -17.09
CA GLN A 89 16.22 -5.10 -17.15
C GLN A 89 16.96 -5.98 -16.14
N GLN A 90 18.27 -5.79 -15.97
CA GLN A 90 19.08 -6.58 -15.03
C GLN A 90 18.69 -6.32 -13.58
N GLU A 91 18.45 -5.06 -13.21
CA GLU A 91 17.95 -4.70 -11.88
C GLU A 91 16.57 -5.31 -11.61
N ALA A 92 15.66 -5.27 -12.59
CA ALA A 92 14.34 -5.87 -12.46
C ALA A 92 14.41 -7.40 -12.29
N ILE A 93 15.27 -8.09 -13.05
CA ILE A 93 15.51 -9.52 -12.87
C ILE A 93 16.07 -9.81 -11.47
N GLY A 94 17.02 -9.00 -10.98
CA GLY A 94 17.59 -9.15 -9.65
C GLY A 94 16.54 -8.98 -8.55
N ILE A 95 15.73 -7.92 -8.62
CA ILE A 95 14.66 -7.64 -7.65
C ILE A 95 13.61 -8.76 -7.67
N THR A 96 13.14 -9.18 -8.85
CA THR A 96 12.11 -10.22 -8.94
C THR A 96 12.58 -11.56 -8.40
N ARG A 97 13.85 -11.94 -8.62
CA ARG A 97 14.44 -13.14 -7.99
C ARG A 97 14.49 -13.06 -6.46
N LEU A 98 14.76 -11.86 -5.92
CA LEU A 98 14.76 -11.61 -4.50
C LEU A 98 13.34 -11.72 -3.92
N LEU A 99 12.33 -11.22 -4.62
CA LEU A 99 10.94 -11.20 -4.15
C LEU A 99 10.23 -12.55 -4.35
N ALA A 100 10.57 -13.28 -5.40
CA ALA A 100 9.90 -14.52 -5.77
C ALA A 100 10.05 -15.61 -4.68
N GLY A 101 8.91 -16.17 -4.25
CA GLY A 101 8.89 -17.31 -3.33
C GLY A 101 9.28 -17.01 -1.87
N GLN A 102 9.54 -15.75 -1.49
CA GLN A 102 9.91 -15.38 -0.12
C GLN A 102 8.71 -15.19 0.83
N ASN A 103 7.47 -15.18 0.32
CA ASN A 103 6.25 -14.92 1.10
C ASN A 103 6.36 -13.63 1.94
N ILE A 104 6.83 -12.56 1.29
CA ILE A 104 7.01 -11.25 1.88
C ILE A 104 5.66 -10.61 2.17
N ASN A 105 5.52 -10.08 3.38
CA ASN A 105 4.44 -9.18 3.74
C ASN A 105 4.93 -7.71 3.74
N ILE A 106 4.55 -6.92 2.73
CA ILE A 106 5.00 -5.52 2.63
C ILE A 106 4.26 -4.59 3.60
N PHE A 107 3.19 -5.05 4.24
CA PHE A 107 2.46 -4.33 5.30
C PHE A 107 3.15 -4.47 6.66
N ASP A 108 4.01 -5.47 6.83
CA ASP A 108 4.89 -5.58 8.00
C ASP A 108 6.10 -4.64 7.82
N PRO A 109 6.26 -3.61 8.68
CA PRO A 109 7.33 -2.64 8.54
C PRO A 109 8.74 -3.27 8.64
N ARG A 110 8.91 -4.35 9.41
CA ARG A 110 10.21 -5.01 9.59
C ARG A 110 10.61 -5.77 8.33
N GLN A 111 9.67 -6.53 7.76
CA GLN A 111 9.88 -7.26 6.52
C GLN A 111 10.11 -6.30 5.36
N ARG A 112 9.30 -5.24 5.27
CA ARG A 112 9.47 -4.18 4.27
C ARG A 112 10.87 -3.56 4.33
N GLN A 113 11.35 -3.18 5.52
CA GLN A 113 12.69 -2.59 5.67
C GLN A 113 13.80 -3.54 5.22
N THR A 114 13.66 -4.83 5.55
CA THR A 114 14.62 -5.87 5.15
C THR A 114 14.65 -6.02 3.63
N VAL A 115 13.50 -6.02 2.97
CA VAL A 115 13.39 -6.11 1.51
C VAL A 115 13.99 -4.87 0.84
N ILE A 116 13.69 -3.67 1.34
CA ILE A 116 14.28 -2.43 0.82
C ILE A 116 15.81 -2.43 0.95
N GLY A 117 16.35 -2.89 2.07
CA GLY A 117 17.80 -3.03 2.24
C GLY A 117 18.42 -3.98 1.22
N ARG A 118 17.77 -5.10 0.92
CA ARG A 118 18.24 -6.05 -0.11
C ARG A 118 18.13 -5.46 -1.52
N ILE A 119 17.05 -4.73 -1.82
CA ILE A 119 16.88 -4.02 -3.11
C ILE A 119 17.97 -2.95 -3.29
N ALA A 120 18.32 -2.23 -2.23
CA ALA A 120 19.40 -1.25 -2.26
C ALA A 120 20.76 -1.85 -2.64
N GLY A 121 21.01 -3.11 -2.27
CA GLY A 121 22.20 -3.85 -2.70
C GLY A 121 22.25 -4.14 -4.21
N ILE A 122 21.10 -4.17 -4.89
CA ILE A 122 20.99 -4.46 -6.33
C ILE A 122 20.96 -3.16 -7.14
N THR A 123 20.18 -2.17 -6.72
CA THR A 123 19.89 -0.95 -7.51
C THR A 123 20.61 0.30 -7.01
N GLY A 124 21.26 0.21 -5.85
CA GLY A 124 21.75 1.37 -5.12
C GLY A 124 20.68 2.07 -4.28
N MET A 125 21.14 2.89 -3.33
CA MET A 125 20.31 3.55 -2.32
C MET A 125 19.28 4.51 -2.91
N ASN A 126 19.60 5.24 -3.98
CA ASN A 126 18.72 6.25 -4.55
C ASN A 126 17.43 5.62 -5.13
N LYS A 127 17.57 4.51 -5.86
CA LYS A 127 16.42 3.79 -6.45
C LYS A 127 15.63 3.03 -5.39
N ALA A 128 16.32 2.46 -4.40
CA ALA A 128 15.66 1.78 -3.29
C ALA A 128 14.74 2.72 -2.49
N LYS A 129 15.16 3.97 -2.25
CA LYS A 129 14.30 5.00 -1.62
C LYS A 129 13.06 5.32 -2.45
N GLN A 130 13.18 5.37 -3.78
CA GLN A 130 12.02 5.58 -4.65
C GLN A 130 11.04 4.41 -4.57
N ILE A 131 11.55 3.17 -4.56
CA ILE A 131 10.73 1.97 -4.37
C ILE A 131 10.07 1.93 -2.98
N GLU A 132 10.80 2.35 -1.95
CA GLU A 132 10.25 2.48 -0.59
C GLU A 132 9.06 3.44 -0.54
N ASN A 133 9.17 4.58 -1.22
CA ASN A 133 8.05 5.52 -1.33
C ASN A 133 6.82 4.90 -2.00
N ILE A 134 7.00 4.04 -3.01
CA ILE A 134 5.90 3.29 -3.64
C ILE A 134 5.25 2.35 -2.61
N PHE A 135 6.03 1.63 -1.82
CA PHE A 135 5.48 0.77 -0.76
C PHE A 135 4.70 1.57 0.29
N TYR A 136 5.15 2.77 0.65
CA TYR A 136 4.39 3.65 1.54
C TYR A 136 3.07 4.10 0.90
N GLN A 137 3.05 4.43 -0.38
CA GLN A 137 1.81 4.77 -1.09
C GLN A 137 0.83 3.60 -1.18
N LEU A 138 1.31 2.37 -1.40
CA LEU A 138 0.48 1.16 -1.46
C LEU A 138 -0.09 0.77 -0.09
N THR A 139 0.71 0.90 0.96
CA THR A 139 0.29 0.56 2.32
C THR A 139 -0.46 1.70 3.01
N GLY A 140 -0.34 2.93 2.51
CA GLY A 140 -0.82 4.16 3.13
C GLY A 140 -0.15 4.47 4.48
N SER A 141 0.96 3.80 4.80
CA SER A 141 1.67 3.91 6.08
C SER A 141 2.81 4.89 5.87
N TYR A 142 2.62 6.13 6.30
CA TYR A 142 3.65 7.17 6.33
C TYR A 142 4.33 7.19 7.70
#